data_AF-A0A522W421-F1
#
_entry.id   AF-A0A522W421-F1
#
_cell.length_a   1.000
_cell.length_b   1.000
_cell.length_c   1.000
_cell.angle_alpha   90.00
_cell.angle_beta   90.00
_cell.angle_gamma   90.00
#
_symmetry.space_group_name_H-M   'P 1'
#
loop_
_entity.id
_entity.type
_entity.pdbx_description
1 polymer ?
#
loop_
_entity_poly.entity_id
_entity_poly.type
_entity_poly.pdbx_seq_one_letter_code
_entity_poly.pdbx_strand_id
1 'polypeptide(L)'
;MRTGPLGLRLLSAVLILSLSACASYLPRREGTALPGMATAEQAAKPSLLLPRETALNDGDLVIVTFSGGGMRAAVMAAHTIFWLRDQAKLEDKIDVISSVSGGSIVSSLYGLSRDNGDCVQGRYAWKDKPSKDCPDVFSLLTTDMESLWLQSFFRPDHILSYWFADMTRSDLMALKLDDRFFAGARLKDFNPQRPMIVINTSNFTDTGHSEHFTDGFTFTSADFKKLDSDVDQYPLAYAVMSSSAFPLVFHPVTVRNFKDAKAPYIHFADGGNTDNLGLLAVERMFKNMQKQPNRI
;
A
#
# COMPACT_ATOMS: atom_id res chain seq x y z
N MET A 1 -17.71 38.43 -40.91
CA MET A 1 -16.27 38.49 -40.64
C MET A 1 -15.60 37.28 -41.30
N ARG A 2 -14.81 37.49 -42.36
CA ARG A 2 -14.10 36.41 -43.07
C ARG A 2 -12.88 36.00 -42.24
N THR A 3 -12.90 34.81 -41.66
CA THR A 3 -11.72 34.21 -41.04
C THR A 3 -10.70 33.91 -42.14
N GLY A 4 -9.53 34.54 -42.06
CA GLY A 4 -8.45 34.31 -43.03
C GLY A 4 -7.91 32.87 -42.95
N PRO A 5 -7.17 32.42 -43.99
CA PRO A 5 -6.63 31.05 -44.06
C PRO A 5 -5.68 30.71 -42.89
N LEU A 6 -5.16 31.72 -42.20
CA LEU A 6 -4.36 31.57 -40.97
C LEU A 6 -5.22 31.12 -39.76
N GLY A 7 -6.44 31.64 -39.64
CA GLY A 7 -7.36 31.30 -38.55
C GLY A 7 -7.87 29.86 -38.65
N LEU A 8 -8.07 29.36 -39.86
CA LEU A 8 -8.47 27.98 -40.10
C LEU A 8 -7.34 26.99 -39.76
N ARG A 9 -6.08 27.36 -40.01
CA ARG A 9 -4.91 26.53 -39.66
C ARG A 9 -4.65 26.49 -38.15
N LEU A 10 -4.86 27.60 -37.44
CA LEU A 10 -4.77 27.66 -35.98
C LEU A 10 -5.87 26.84 -35.29
N LEU A 11 -7.11 26.92 -35.78
CA LEU A 11 -8.21 26.08 -35.27
C LEU A 11 -7.94 24.59 -35.51
N SER A 12 -7.38 24.24 -36.67
CA SER A 12 -7.02 22.85 -37.00
C SER A 12 -5.91 22.32 -36.10
N ALA A 13 -4.88 23.13 -35.80
CA ALA A 13 -3.79 22.75 -34.91
C ALA A 13 -4.25 22.55 -33.45
N VAL A 14 -5.14 23.42 -32.95
CA VAL A 14 -5.76 23.28 -31.63
C VAL A 14 -6.64 22.02 -31.57
N LEU A 15 -7.39 21.74 -32.63
CA LEU A 15 -8.23 20.54 -32.72
C LEU A 15 -7.38 19.26 -32.73
N ILE A 16 -6.27 19.24 -33.48
CA ILE A 16 -5.35 18.09 -33.54
C ILE A 16 -4.62 17.89 -32.19
N LEU A 17 -4.17 18.96 -31.54
CA LEU A 17 -3.60 18.90 -30.19
C LEU A 17 -4.61 18.40 -29.15
N SER A 18 -5.89 18.79 -29.28
CA SER A 18 -6.97 18.32 -28.42
C SER A 18 -7.33 16.85 -28.66
N LEU A 19 -7.20 16.35 -29.90
CA LEU A 19 -7.45 14.96 -30.25
C LEU A 19 -6.29 14.02 -29.85
N SER A 20 -5.05 14.52 -29.82
CA SER A 20 -3.91 13.76 -29.27
C SER A 20 -3.89 13.68 -27.74
N ALA A 21 -4.59 14.59 -27.05
CA ALA A 21 -4.72 14.58 -25.58
C ALA A 21 -5.75 13.55 -25.07
N CYS A 22 -6.53 12.92 -25.96
CA CYS A 22 -7.53 11.91 -25.58
C CYS A 22 -6.97 10.47 -25.49
N ALA A 23 -5.65 10.27 -25.68
CA ALA A 23 -5.02 8.94 -25.62
C ALA A 23 -4.33 8.63 -24.28
N SER A 24 -4.32 9.55 -23.32
CA SER A 24 -3.64 9.38 -22.04
C SER A 24 -4.63 9.07 -20.92
N TYR A 25 -4.64 7.79 -20.52
CA TYR A 25 -5.10 7.28 -19.22
C TYR A 25 -6.50 7.72 -18.78
N LEU A 26 -7.55 7.02 -19.27
CA LEU A 26 -8.85 7.03 -18.58
C LEU A 26 -8.68 6.27 -17.25
N PRO A 27 -8.81 6.91 -16.08
CA PRO A 27 -8.95 6.17 -14.85
C PRO A 27 -10.32 5.47 -14.88
N ARG A 28 -10.29 4.31 -14.28
CA ARG A 28 -11.30 3.27 -14.09
C ARG A 28 -12.73 3.79 -13.86
N ARG A 29 -13.72 3.24 -14.58
CA ARG A 29 -15.15 3.32 -14.23
C ARG A 29 -15.43 2.50 -12.95
N GLU A 30 -16.30 3.05 -12.11
CA GLU A 30 -17.16 2.46 -11.07
C GLU A 30 -16.88 1.01 -10.64
N GLY A 31 -16.66 0.80 -9.34
CA GLY A 31 -16.94 -0.50 -8.70
C GLY A 31 -16.05 -1.69 -9.09
N THR A 32 -15.06 -1.52 -9.97
CA THR A 32 -14.00 -2.52 -10.05
C THR A 32 -13.08 -2.31 -8.85
N ALA A 33 -13.46 -2.94 -7.74
CA ALA A 33 -12.48 -3.38 -6.77
C ALA A 33 -11.17 -3.77 -7.48
N LEU A 34 -10.05 -3.43 -6.88
CA LEU A 34 -8.74 -3.88 -7.37
C LEU A 34 -8.88 -5.36 -7.69
N PRO A 35 -8.58 -5.80 -8.93
CA PRO A 35 -8.76 -7.18 -9.31
C PRO A 35 -7.82 -7.99 -8.43
N GLY A 36 -8.35 -8.51 -7.33
CA GLY A 36 -8.03 -9.87 -6.96
C GLY A 36 -8.38 -10.66 -8.20
N MET A 37 -7.38 -11.17 -8.92
CA MET A 37 -7.71 -12.18 -9.91
C MET A 37 -8.21 -13.39 -9.12
N ALA A 38 -9.33 -13.97 -9.55
CA ALA A 38 -9.75 -15.28 -9.06
C ALA A 38 -8.56 -16.24 -9.24
N THR A 39 -8.26 -17.03 -8.21
CA THR A 39 -7.04 -17.83 -8.19
C THR A 39 -7.04 -18.86 -9.33
N ALA A 40 -6.09 -18.73 -10.27
CA ALA A 40 -5.61 -19.90 -10.99
C ALA A 40 -4.67 -20.62 -10.03
N GLU A 41 -5.14 -21.77 -9.52
CA GLU A 41 -4.45 -22.74 -8.68
C GLU A 41 -2.92 -22.56 -8.63
N GLN A 42 -2.42 -21.81 -7.63
CA GLN A 42 -0.99 -21.61 -7.42
C GLN A 42 -0.57 -22.03 -6.02
N ALA A 43 0.51 -22.80 -6.03
CA ALA A 43 1.09 -23.56 -4.94
C ALA A 43 1.29 -22.74 -3.66
N ALA A 44 1.16 -23.45 -2.53
CA ALA A 44 1.30 -22.96 -1.18
C ALA A 44 2.53 -22.06 -0.97
N LYS A 45 2.32 -20.73 -1.02
CA LYS A 45 3.20 -19.77 -0.37
C LYS A 45 2.65 -19.46 1.04
N PRO A 46 3.50 -19.25 2.04
CA PRO A 46 3.05 -19.11 3.43
C PRO A 46 2.14 -17.88 3.62
N SER A 47 0.84 -18.14 3.67
CA SER A 47 -0.19 -17.39 4.39
C SER A 47 0.28 -17.08 5.80
N LEU A 48 0.10 -15.85 6.35
CA LEU A 48 0.27 -15.41 7.77
C LEU A 48 0.59 -16.52 8.79
N LEU A 49 1.72 -17.15 8.55
CA LEU A 49 2.37 -18.25 9.19
C LEU A 49 3.78 -17.79 8.90
N LEU A 50 4.48 -17.43 9.96
CA LEU A 50 5.91 -17.15 9.88
C LEU A 50 6.54 -18.18 8.94
N PRO A 51 7.40 -17.76 8.00
CA PRO A 51 8.20 -18.73 7.25
C PRO A 51 8.87 -19.64 8.28
N ARG A 52 8.31 -20.84 8.41
CA ARG A 52 8.71 -21.88 9.36
C ARG A 52 10.22 -22.15 9.30
N GLU A 53 10.84 -21.84 8.17
CA GLU A 53 12.25 -22.11 7.90
C GLU A 53 13.17 -20.90 8.06
N THR A 54 12.66 -19.66 8.06
CA THR A 54 13.54 -18.46 8.12
C THR A 54 13.63 -17.89 9.54
N ALA A 55 12.51 -17.87 10.28
CA ALA A 55 12.39 -17.25 11.60
C ALA A 55 12.87 -18.13 12.78
N LEU A 56 13.59 -19.22 12.49
CA LEU A 56 14.07 -20.18 13.50
C LEU A 56 15.52 -20.63 13.28
N ASN A 57 16.26 -20.00 12.35
CA ASN A 57 17.64 -20.41 12.13
C ASN A 57 18.55 -20.13 13.34
N ASP A 58 18.19 -19.19 14.21
CA ASP A 58 18.89 -18.89 15.47
C ASP A 58 18.05 -19.07 16.74
N GLY A 59 16.77 -19.45 16.61
CA GLY A 59 15.89 -19.82 17.73
C GLY A 59 15.08 -18.68 18.35
N ASP A 60 15.24 -17.44 17.87
CA ASP A 60 14.47 -16.28 18.32
C ASP A 60 13.52 -15.79 17.22
N LEU A 61 12.34 -15.29 17.64
CA LEU A 61 11.39 -14.62 16.75
C LEU A 61 11.33 -13.14 17.11
N VAL A 62 11.80 -12.27 16.23
CA VAL A 62 11.81 -10.82 16.45
C VAL A 62 10.75 -10.15 15.56
N ILE A 63 9.77 -9.55 16.23
CA ILE A 63 8.69 -8.80 15.58
C ILE A 63 8.81 -7.32 15.97
N VAL A 64 8.81 -6.45 14.96
CA VAL A 64 8.75 -4.99 15.16
C VAL A 64 7.37 -4.50 14.72
N THR A 65 6.78 -3.61 15.51
CA THR A 65 5.47 -3.03 15.20
C THR A 65 5.57 -1.52 15.04
N PHE A 66 5.10 -0.99 13.91
CA PHE A 66 5.07 0.45 13.63
C PHE A 66 3.64 0.97 13.61
N SER A 67 3.37 1.91 14.51
CA SER A 67 2.05 2.51 14.65
C SER A 67 1.73 3.50 13.52
N GLY A 68 0.46 3.87 13.43
CA GLY A 68 0.00 4.98 12.61
C GLY A 68 0.40 6.36 13.17
N GLY A 69 0.03 7.41 12.43
CA GLY A 69 0.39 8.82 12.75
C GLY A 69 0.95 9.61 11.57
N GLY A 70 0.65 9.19 10.33
CA GLY A 70 1.08 9.86 9.11
C GLY A 70 2.60 9.91 8.92
N MET A 71 3.09 10.91 8.18
CA MET A 71 4.52 11.02 7.82
C MET A 71 5.43 11.22 9.05
N ARG A 72 4.93 11.74 10.16
CA ARG A 72 5.70 11.86 11.42
C ARG A 72 6.05 10.49 12.00
N ALA A 73 5.04 9.61 12.07
CA ALA A 73 5.25 8.22 12.48
C ALA A 73 6.15 7.47 11.48
N ALA A 74 6.02 7.78 10.18
CA ALA A 74 6.89 7.24 9.15
C ALA A 74 8.37 7.60 9.42
N VAL A 75 8.70 8.88 9.57
CA VAL A 75 10.08 9.33 9.87
C VAL A 75 10.62 8.66 11.13
N MET A 76 9.80 8.54 12.19
CA MET A 76 10.18 7.83 13.41
C MET A 76 10.49 6.34 13.15
N ALA A 77 9.63 5.63 12.44
CA ALA A 77 9.83 4.23 12.09
C ALA A 77 11.12 4.01 11.29
N ALA A 78 11.42 4.90 10.33
CA ALA A 78 12.66 4.83 9.56
C ALA A 78 13.88 5.00 10.46
N HIS A 79 13.87 6.01 11.36
CA HIS A 79 14.93 6.17 12.35
C HIS A 79 15.09 4.94 13.25
N THR A 80 13.99 4.29 13.66
CA THR A 80 14.05 3.07 14.46
C THR A 80 14.77 1.94 13.74
N ILE A 81 14.44 1.68 12.47
CA ILE A 81 15.13 0.63 11.68
C ILE A 81 16.62 0.97 11.53
N PHE A 82 16.97 2.22 11.19
CA PHE A 82 18.37 2.64 11.11
C PHE A 82 19.10 2.51 12.46
N TRP A 83 18.44 2.84 13.57
CA TRP A 83 19.00 2.64 14.90
C TRP A 83 19.21 1.14 15.22
N LEU A 84 18.25 0.28 14.85
CA LEU A 84 18.36 -1.17 15.00
C LEU A 84 19.54 -1.72 14.19
N ARG A 85 19.79 -1.20 12.99
CA ARG A 85 20.94 -1.55 12.15
C ARG A 85 22.27 -1.05 12.73
N ASP A 86 22.32 0.25 13.03
CA ASP A 86 23.60 0.93 13.23
C ASP A 86 24.08 0.83 14.69
N GLN A 87 23.15 0.88 15.64
CA GLN A 87 23.44 0.88 17.08
C GLN A 87 23.21 -0.51 17.70
N ALA A 88 22.03 -1.10 17.48
CA ALA A 88 21.67 -2.36 18.13
C ALA A 88 22.21 -3.61 17.45
N LYS A 89 22.53 -3.53 16.14
CA LYS A 89 22.92 -4.68 15.30
C LYS A 89 21.86 -5.80 15.32
N LEU A 90 20.59 -5.40 15.20
CA LEU A 90 19.42 -6.29 15.24
C LEU A 90 18.54 -6.20 13.98
N GLU A 91 18.89 -5.37 12.99
CA GLU A 91 18.08 -5.22 11.77
C GLU A 91 17.92 -6.55 11.01
N ASP A 92 19.01 -7.32 10.91
CA ASP A 92 19.07 -8.63 10.28
C ASP A 92 18.35 -9.73 11.07
N LYS A 93 17.98 -9.45 12.32
CA LYS A 93 17.19 -10.33 13.18
C LYS A 93 15.70 -10.11 13.07
N ILE A 94 15.25 -9.01 12.47
CA ILE A 94 13.82 -8.71 12.34
C ILE A 94 13.21 -9.73 11.36
N ASP A 95 12.28 -10.55 11.85
CA ASP A 95 11.56 -11.53 11.03
C ASP A 95 10.30 -10.93 10.42
N VAL A 96 9.61 -10.09 11.20
CA VAL A 96 8.32 -9.52 10.83
C VAL A 96 8.23 -8.07 11.22
N ILE A 97 7.70 -7.25 10.32
CA ILE A 97 7.27 -5.89 10.60
C ILE A 97 5.76 -5.81 10.43
N SER A 98 5.04 -5.58 11.53
CA SER A 98 3.61 -5.28 11.50
C SER A 98 3.40 -3.77 11.52
N SER A 99 2.57 -3.23 10.62
CA SER A 99 2.50 -1.79 10.42
C SER A 99 1.10 -1.25 10.21
N VAL A 100 0.91 0.02 10.56
CA VAL A 100 -0.33 0.78 10.40
C VAL A 100 -0.03 2.14 9.79
N SER A 101 -0.87 2.60 8.85
CA SER A 101 -0.87 3.97 8.29
C SER A 101 0.54 4.44 7.88
N GLY A 102 1.07 5.51 8.49
CA GLY A 102 2.42 6.02 8.24
C GLY A 102 3.54 4.99 8.45
N GLY A 103 3.41 4.10 9.42
CA GLY A 103 4.33 2.97 9.60
C GLY A 103 4.34 2.03 8.39
N SER A 104 3.20 1.86 7.71
CA SER A 104 3.08 1.04 6.51
C SER A 104 3.80 1.63 5.30
N ILE A 105 3.94 2.96 5.22
CA ILE A 105 4.75 3.60 4.18
C ILE A 105 6.22 3.16 4.31
N VAL A 106 6.79 3.27 5.51
CA VAL A 106 8.20 2.91 5.76
C VAL A 106 8.44 1.42 5.70
N SER A 107 7.55 0.64 6.29
CA SER A 107 7.66 -0.83 6.25
C SER A 107 7.65 -1.33 4.80
N SER A 108 6.84 -0.71 3.95
CA SER A 108 6.78 -1.01 2.51
C SER A 108 8.04 -0.56 1.76
N LEU A 109 8.54 0.65 2.03
CA LEU A 109 9.82 1.12 1.47
C LEU A 109 10.98 0.20 1.87
N TYR A 110 11.05 -0.17 3.14
CA TYR A 110 12.05 -1.10 3.65
C TYR A 110 11.91 -2.47 3.01
N GLY A 111 10.69 -3.03 2.95
CA GLY A 111 10.41 -4.31 2.32
C GLY A 111 10.72 -4.36 0.82
N LEU A 112 10.62 -3.24 0.09
CA LEU A 112 11.00 -3.16 -1.33
C LEU A 112 12.50 -2.91 -1.56
N SER A 113 13.18 -2.36 -0.56
CA SER A 113 14.57 -1.91 -0.69
C SER A 113 15.54 -3.07 -0.91
N ARG A 114 16.70 -2.73 -1.47
CA ARG A 114 17.83 -3.64 -1.71
C ARG A 114 19.10 -3.08 -1.11
N ASP A 115 19.95 -3.96 -0.59
CA ASP A 115 21.20 -3.57 0.08
C ASP A 115 22.35 -3.27 -0.90
N ASN A 116 22.20 -3.61 -2.19
CA ASN A 116 23.22 -3.36 -3.20
C ASN A 116 23.38 -1.87 -3.56
N GLY A 117 22.55 -0.98 -3.00
CA GLY A 117 22.64 0.46 -3.18
C GLY A 117 22.04 1.01 -4.48
N ASP A 118 21.57 0.12 -5.36
CA ASP A 118 20.97 0.49 -6.64
C ASP A 118 19.56 1.03 -6.42
N CYS A 119 19.25 2.14 -7.09
CA CYS A 119 17.88 2.63 -7.19
C CYS A 119 17.37 2.36 -8.58
N VAL A 120 16.61 1.27 -8.67
CA VAL A 120 15.84 0.94 -9.86
C VAL A 120 14.46 1.55 -9.65
N GLN A 121 13.83 2.08 -10.69
CA GLN A 121 12.53 2.74 -10.64
C GLN A 121 11.55 2.09 -9.63
N GLY A 122 11.17 2.84 -8.57
CA GLY A 122 10.27 2.37 -7.49
C GLY A 122 10.91 1.54 -6.38
N ARG A 123 12.20 1.23 -6.46
CA ARG A 123 12.96 0.49 -5.45
C ARG A 123 14.13 1.34 -4.99
N TYR A 124 13.92 2.02 -3.87
CA TYR A 124 14.92 2.89 -3.28
C TYR A 124 15.94 2.07 -2.47
N ALA A 125 17.18 2.53 -2.46
CA ALA A 125 18.21 2.01 -1.58
C ALA A 125 17.88 2.40 -0.13
N TRP A 126 18.10 1.47 0.80
CA TRP A 126 17.86 1.71 2.22
C TRP A 126 19.02 2.47 2.88
N LYS A 127 19.02 3.80 2.71
CA LYS A 127 20.11 4.67 3.17
C LYS A 127 19.63 5.99 3.76
N ASP A 128 20.44 6.53 4.66
CA ASP A 128 20.24 7.77 5.38
C ASP A 128 20.98 8.97 4.75
N LYS A 129 21.73 8.74 3.66
CA LYS A 129 22.45 9.76 2.90
C LYS A 129 22.16 9.65 1.40
N PRO A 130 21.95 10.78 0.71
CA PRO A 130 21.62 10.75 -0.71
C PRO A 130 22.83 10.28 -1.53
N SER A 131 22.57 9.64 -2.67
CA SER A 131 23.58 9.42 -3.71
C SER A 131 23.17 10.16 -4.98
N LYS A 132 24.10 10.26 -5.93
CA LYS A 132 23.90 10.95 -7.21
C LYS A 132 22.59 10.56 -7.92
N ASP A 133 22.27 9.27 -7.90
CA ASP A 133 21.14 8.70 -8.65
C ASP A 133 19.98 8.27 -7.73
N CYS A 134 20.04 8.58 -6.42
CA CYS A 134 18.99 8.13 -5.52
C CYS A 134 18.82 8.97 -4.25
N PRO A 135 17.57 9.37 -3.96
CA PRO A 135 17.25 10.03 -2.69
C PRO A 135 17.53 9.11 -1.50
N ASP A 136 17.86 9.70 -0.36
CA ASP A 136 17.82 8.98 0.91
C ASP A 136 16.37 8.82 1.40
N VAL A 137 16.18 7.87 2.32
CA VAL A 137 14.86 7.53 2.87
C VAL A 137 14.20 8.76 3.51
N PHE A 138 14.95 9.61 4.21
CA PHE A 138 14.37 10.76 4.90
C PHE A 138 13.91 11.84 3.93
N SER A 139 14.62 12.08 2.82
CA SER A 139 14.18 12.99 1.76
C SER A 139 12.89 12.52 1.09
N LEU A 140 12.65 11.20 1.01
CA LEU A 140 11.38 10.64 0.57
C LEU A 140 10.27 10.93 1.60
N LEU A 141 10.54 10.67 2.88
CA LEU A 141 9.54 10.76 3.95
C LEU A 141 9.22 12.20 4.39
N THR A 142 10.08 13.16 4.09
CA THR A 142 9.85 14.59 4.36
C THR A 142 9.12 15.31 3.23
N THR A 143 8.69 14.56 2.20
CA THR A 143 7.85 15.09 1.13
C THR A 143 6.51 15.57 1.70
N ASP A 144 6.09 16.77 1.33
CA ASP A 144 4.78 17.30 1.69
C ASP A 144 3.67 16.61 0.87
N MET A 145 3.29 15.42 1.33
CA MET A 145 2.25 14.60 0.72
C MET A 145 0.87 15.27 0.80
N GLU A 146 0.61 16.08 1.83
CA GLU A 146 -0.67 16.77 2.01
C GLU A 146 -0.85 17.83 0.91
N SER A 147 0.15 18.69 0.70
CA SER A 147 0.11 19.68 -0.38
C SER A 147 0.04 19.02 -1.75
N LEU A 148 0.80 17.95 -2.00
CA LEU A 148 0.74 17.21 -3.27
C LEU A 148 -0.65 16.63 -3.53
N TRP A 149 -1.31 16.11 -2.50
CA TRP A 149 -2.67 15.59 -2.58
C TRP A 149 -3.70 16.73 -2.77
N LEU A 150 -3.59 17.83 -2.00
CA LEU A 150 -4.47 19.00 -2.14
C LEU A 150 -4.38 19.63 -3.53
N GLN A 151 -3.17 19.83 -4.06
CA GLN A 151 -2.95 20.34 -5.42
C GLN A 151 -3.53 19.41 -6.48
N SER A 152 -3.61 18.11 -6.20
CA SER A 152 -4.17 17.13 -7.13
C SER A 152 -5.68 17.28 -7.31
N PHE A 153 -6.41 17.97 -6.42
CA PHE A 153 -7.81 18.32 -6.64
C PHE A 153 -8.00 19.46 -7.63
N PHE A 154 -7.00 20.34 -7.77
CA PHE A 154 -7.08 21.50 -8.66
C PHE A 154 -6.54 21.20 -10.06
N ARG A 155 -6.11 19.96 -10.31
CA ARG A 155 -5.67 19.49 -11.63
C ARG A 155 -6.85 19.22 -12.56
N PRO A 156 -6.94 19.84 -13.75
CA PRO A 156 -8.09 19.71 -14.64
C PRO A 156 -8.42 18.27 -15.05
N ASP A 157 -7.40 17.44 -15.28
CA ASP A 157 -7.54 16.03 -15.63
C ASP A 157 -8.10 15.19 -14.48
N HIS A 158 -7.74 15.51 -13.24
CA HIS A 158 -8.30 14.87 -12.05
C HIS A 158 -9.69 15.38 -11.73
N ILE A 159 -10.00 16.66 -11.95
CA ILE A 159 -11.35 17.22 -11.83
C ILE A 159 -12.30 16.49 -12.79
N LEU A 160 -11.90 16.30 -14.05
CA LEU A 160 -12.69 15.53 -15.01
C LEU A 160 -12.83 14.06 -14.56
N SER A 161 -11.77 13.45 -14.03
CA SER A 161 -11.83 12.08 -13.50
C SER A 161 -12.74 11.96 -12.27
N TYR A 162 -12.78 12.96 -11.39
CA TYR A 162 -13.73 13.02 -10.28
C TYR A 162 -15.18 13.13 -10.74
N TRP A 163 -15.42 13.87 -11.81
CA TRP A 163 -16.77 14.14 -12.32
C TRP A 163 -17.29 13.03 -13.24
N PHE A 164 -16.39 12.31 -13.92
CA PHE A 164 -16.74 11.37 -14.99
C PHE A 164 -16.18 9.95 -14.80
N ALA A 165 -15.34 9.71 -13.79
CA ALA A 165 -14.66 8.43 -13.55
C ALA A 165 -14.48 8.14 -12.05
N ASP A 166 -15.57 8.08 -11.27
CA ASP A 166 -15.74 7.48 -9.92
C ASP A 166 -14.53 7.43 -8.97
N MET A 167 -13.66 8.43 -9.04
CA MET A 167 -12.38 8.43 -8.38
C MET A 167 -12.55 8.97 -6.98
N THR A 168 -12.03 8.26 -5.98
CA THR A 168 -12.12 8.73 -4.60
C THR A 168 -10.89 9.52 -4.18
N ARG A 169 -11.03 10.28 -3.09
CA ARG A 169 -9.91 10.94 -2.38
C ARG A 169 -8.78 9.96 -2.04
N SER A 170 -9.12 8.70 -1.78
CA SER A 170 -8.18 7.63 -1.45
C SER A 170 -7.47 7.11 -2.69
N ASP A 171 -8.15 7.03 -3.83
CA ASP A 171 -7.52 6.68 -5.11
C ASP A 171 -6.45 7.71 -5.51
N LEU A 172 -6.76 9.00 -5.39
CA LEU A 172 -5.77 10.04 -5.66
C LEU A 172 -4.54 9.92 -4.76
N MET A 173 -4.76 9.70 -3.47
CA MET A 173 -3.66 9.55 -2.53
C MET A 173 -2.87 8.27 -2.80
N ALA A 174 -3.52 7.15 -3.14
CA ALA A 174 -2.87 5.92 -3.55
C ALA A 174 -1.98 6.13 -4.78
N LEU A 175 -2.44 6.89 -5.79
CA LEU A 175 -1.61 7.22 -6.95
C LEU A 175 -0.42 8.11 -6.58
N LYS A 176 -0.56 9.03 -5.63
CA LYS A 176 0.57 9.84 -5.14
C LYS A 176 1.56 9.04 -4.31
N LEU A 177 1.07 8.10 -3.51
CA LEU A 177 1.92 7.14 -2.81
C LEU A 177 2.66 6.27 -3.82
N ASP A 178 1.98 5.80 -4.86
CA ASP A 178 2.58 4.98 -5.91
C ASP A 178 3.68 5.75 -6.64
N ASP A 179 3.36 6.91 -7.19
CA ASP A 179 4.31 7.79 -7.90
C ASP A 179 5.53 8.16 -7.04
N ARG A 180 5.31 8.45 -5.75
CA ARG A 180 6.37 8.90 -4.86
C ARG A 180 7.22 7.78 -4.28
N PHE A 181 6.63 6.62 -3.97
CA PHE A 181 7.28 5.60 -3.14
C PHE A 181 7.38 4.22 -3.77
N PHE A 182 6.47 3.83 -4.66
CA PHE A 182 6.30 2.41 -5.02
C PHE A 182 6.41 2.12 -6.52
N ALA A 183 6.27 3.12 -7.38
CA ALA A 183 6.30 3.06 -8.84
C ALA A 183 5.62 1.80 -9.45
N GLY A 184 4.39 1.53 -9.04
CA GLY A 184 3.59 0.42 -9.53
C GLY A 184 3.85 -0.92 -8.85
N ALA A 185 4.64 -0.94 -7.76
CA ALA A 185 4.94 -2.17 -7.03
C ALA A 185 3.68 -2.84 -6.47
N ARG A 186 3.74 -4.17 -6.43
CA ARG A 186 2.72 -5.05 -5.86
C ARG A 186 3.28 -5.76 -4.63
N LEU A 187 2.40 -6.39 -3.85
CA LEU A 187 2.80 -7.12 -2.64
C LEU A 187 3.82 -8.23 -2.94
N LYS A 188 3.74 -8.89 -4.10
CA LYS A 188 4.74 -9.89 -4.53
C LYS A 188 6.14 -9.34 -4.81
N ASP A 189 6.27 -8.03 -4.99
CA ASP A 189 7.53 -7.39 -5.40
C ASP A 189 8.46 -7.11 -4.21
N PHE A 190 7.97 -7.35 -2.98
CA PHE A 190 8.78 -7.31 -1.77
C PHE A 190 10.03 -8.18 -1.90
N ASN A 191 11.12 -7.67 -1.35
CA ASN A 191 12.40 -8.33 -1.36
C ASN A 191 12.35 -9.52 -0.37
N PRO A 192 12.59 -10.77 -0.82
CA PRO A 192 12.60 -11.93 0.06
C PRO A 192 13.75 -11.92 1.10
N GLN A 193 14.74 -11.02 0.96
CA GLN A 193 15.81 -10.82 1.94
C GLN A 193 15.41 -9.84 3.07
N ARG A 194 14.23 -9.22 2.98
CA ARG A 194 13.69 -8.33 4.02
C ARG A 194 12.71 -9.10 4.91
N PRO A 195 12.43 -8.61 6.14
CA PRO A 195 11.38 -9.18 6.98
C PRO A 195 10.04 -9.24 6.26
N MET A 196 9.19 -10.15 6.70
CA MET A 196 7.80 -10.19 6.29
C MET A 196 7.10 -8.88 6.70
N ILE A 197 6.56 -8.16 5.72
CA ILE A 197 5.80 -6.92 5.96
C ILE A 197 4.31 -7.26 6.08
N VAL A 198 3.68 -6.89 7.20
CA VAL A 198 2.26 -7.05 7.46
C VAL A 198 1.60 -5.69 7.56
N ILE A 199 0.78 -5.35 6.57
CA ILE A 199 0.01 -4.10 6.56
C ILE A 199 -1.38 -4.35 7.14
N ASN A 200 -1.74 -3.61 8.18
CA ASN A 200 -3.01 -3.75 8.90
C ASN A 200 -4.04 -2.71 8.44
N THR A 201 -5.31 -3.09 8.37
CA THR A 201 -6.43 -2.20 8.05
C THR A 201 -7.68 -2.62 8.83
N SER A 202 -8.65 -1.73 8.95
CA SER A 202 -9.92 -2.00 9.62
C SER A 202 -10.99 -2.33 8.60
N ASN A 203 -11.73 -3.43 8.78
CA ASN A 203 -12.88 -3.75 7.93
C ASN A 203 -14.10 -2.92 8.36
N PHE A 204 -14.66 -2.16 7.42
CA PHE A 204 -15.80 -1.26 7.59
C PHE A 204 -17.06 -1.76 6.86
N THR A 205 -17.07 -3.02 6.43
CA THR A 205 -18.21 -3.60 5.72
C THR A 205 -19.28 -4.01 6.72
N ASP A 206 -20.44 -3.36 6.67
CA ASP A 206 -21.62 -3.80 7.41
C ASP A 206 -22.20 -5.04 6.74
N THR A 207 -21.96 -6.20 7.33
CA THR A 207 -22.50 -7.49 6.87
C THR A 207 -23.74 -7.93 7.66
N GLY A 208 -24.32 -7.06 8.49
CA GLY A 208 -25.43 -7.41 9.39
C GLY A 208 -25.04 -8.30 10.59
N HIS A 209 -23.74 -8.60 10.74
CA HIS A 209 -23.17 -9.36 11.86
C HIS A 209 -21.96 -8.67 12.51
N SER A 210 -21.57 -7.49 12.02
CA SER A 210 -20.35 -6.80 12.39
C SER A 210 -20.64 -5.31 12.61
N GLU A 211 -21.42 -5.01 13.66
CA GLU A 211 -21.65 -3.64 14.15
C GLU A 211 -20.42 -3.04 14.88
N HIS A 212 -19.22 -3.60 14.66
CA HIS A 212 -18.04 -3.24 15.40
C HIS A 212 -16.86 -2.94 14.48
N PHE A 213 -16.22 -1.78 14.72
CA PHE A 213 -14.91 -1.37 14.20
C PHE A 213 -13.75 -2.33 14.60
N THR A 214 -14.05 -3.55 15.04
CA THR A 214 -13.09 -4.46 15.70
C THR A 214 -12.51 -5.52 14.75
N ASP A 215 -13.04 -5.66 13.55
CA ASP A 215 -12.58 -6.68 12.61
C ASP A 215 -11.37 -6.16 11.80
N GLY A 216 -10.19 -6.37 12.36
CA GLY A 216 -8.93 -6.08 11.68
C GLY A 216 -8.68 -7.06 10.53
N PHE A 217 -8.17 -6.53 9.43
CA PHE A 217 -7.78 -7.28 8.24
C PHE A 217 -6.32 -6.99 7.91
N THR A 218 -5.61 -7.99 7.39
CA THR A 218 -4.20 -7.87 7.00
C THR A 218 -4.04 -8.10 5.51
N PHE A 219 -3.18 -7.34 4.85
CA PHE A 219 -2.80 -7.60 3.45
C PHE A 219 -1.85 -8.79 3.35
N THR A 220 -2.37 -9.98 3.66
CA THR A 220 -1.66 -11.25 3.63
C THR A 220 -2.47 -12.30 2.88
N SER A 221 -1.80 -13.35 2.37
CA SER A 221 -2.48 -14.41 1.61
C SER A 221 -3.52 -15.14 2.46
N ALA A 222 -3.34 -15.20 3.79
CA ALA A 222 -4.28 -15.80 4.72
C ALA A 222 -5.65 -15.10 4.71
N ASP A 223 -5.63 -13.76 4.72
CA ASP A 223 -6.83 -12.94 4.77
C ASP A 223 -7.44 -12.76 3.37
N PHE A 224 -6.62 -12.58 2.34
CA PHE A 224 -7.08 -12.52 0.95
C PHE A 224 -7.72 -13.82 0.45
N LYS A 225 -7.28 -14.99 0.95
CA LYS A 225 -7.94 -16.27 0.69
C LYS A 225 -9.38 -16.32 1.20
N LYS A 226 -9.72 -15.56 2.26
CA LYS A 226 -11.11 -15.44 2.73
C LYS A 226 -12.00 -14.75 1.70
N LEU A 227 -11.40 -13.96 0.83
CA LEU A 227 -12.06 -13.19 -0.23
C LEU A 227 -12.01 -13.89 -1.60
N ASP A 228 -11.43 -15.10 -1.66
CA ASP A 228 -11.06 -15.79 -2.90
C ASP A 228 -10.29 -14.87 -3.87
N SER A 229 -9.32 -14.14 -3.31
CA SER A 229 -8.49 -13.18 -4.03
C SER A 229 -7.00 -13.49 -3.84
N ASP A 230 -6.19 -13.15 -4.84
CA ASP A 230 -4.74 -13.21 -4.74
C ASP A 230 -4.16 -11.88 -4.21
N VAL A 231 -3.44 -11.94 -3.09
CA VAL A 231 -2.74 -10.79 -2.51
C VAL A 231 -1.50 -10.40 -3.30
N ASP A 232 -0.82 -11.36 -3.95
CA ASP A 232 0.47 -11.13 -4.62
C ASP A 232 0.34 -10.08 -5.73
N GLN A 233 -0.82 -10.03 -6.39
CA GLN A 233 -1.13 -9.10 -7.47
C GLN A 233 -1.69 -7.75 -6.99
N TYR A 234 -1.98 -7.60 -5.70
CA TYR A 234 -2.58 -6.40 -5.16
C TYR A 234 -1.58 -5.23 -5.19
N PRO A 235 -1.97 -4.02 -5.64
CA PRO A 235 -1.08 -2.87 -5.66
C PRO A 235 -0.68 -2.44 -4.24
N LEU A 236 0.62 -2.28 -4.01
CA LEU A 236 1.15 -1.96 -2.70
C LEU A 236 0.68 -0.60 -2.20
N ALA A 237 0.66 0.41 -3.09
CA ALA A 237 0.20 1.74 -2.78
C ALA A 237 -1.23 1.76 -2.22
N TYR A 238 -2.09 0.89 -2.76
CA TYR A 238 -3.46 0.74 -2.29
C TYR A 238 -3.56 0.01 -0.96
N ALA A 239 -2.67 -0.94 -0.66
CA ALA A 239 -2.64 -1.58 0.66
C ALA A 239 -2.25 -0.58 1.75
N VAL A 240 -1.21 0.23 1.47
CA VAL A 240 -0.78 1.31 2.35
C VAL A 240 -1.88 2.37 2.49
N MET A 241 -2.58 2.70 1.39
CA MET A 241 -3.70 3.63 1.44
C MET A 241 -4.87 3.10 2.27
N SER A 242 -5.26 1.83 2.12
CA SER A 242 -6.29 1.21 2.97
C SER A 242 -5.93 1.32 4.45
N SER A 243 -4.67 1.07 4.79
CA SER A 243 -4.13 1.20 6.14
C SER A 243 -4.16 2.64 6.67
N SER A 244 -4.20 3.65 5.79
CA SER A 244 -4.13 5.09 6.11
C SER A 244 -5.45 5.84 5.85
N ALA A 245 -6.53 5.13 5.53
CA ALA A 245 -7.78 5.72 5.08
C ALA A 245 -8.62 6.24 6.27
N PHE A 246 -8.13 7.29 6.93
CA PHE A 246 -8.77 7.88 8.11
C PHE A 246 -10.20 8.35 7.77
N PRO A 247 -11.25 7.82 8.45
CA PRO A 247 -12.61 8.29 8.23
C PRO A 247 -12.66 9.77 8.53
N LEU A 248 -13.36 10.56 7.71
CA LEU A 248 -13.35 12.03 7.59
C LEU A 248 -12.49 12.53 6.41
N VAL A 249 -11.21 12.17 6.36
CA VAL A 249 -10.29 12.68 5.33
C VAL A 249 -10.36 11.83 4.06
N PHE A 250 -10.47 10.52 4.22
CA PHE A 250 -10.41 9.57 3.11
C PHE A 250 -11.70 8.76 3.01
N HIS A 251 -11.97 8.28 1.80
CA HIS A 251 -13.04 7.31 1.57
C HIS A 251 -12.51 5.91 1.91
N PRO A 252 -13.37 4.97 2.33
CA PRO A 252 -12.97 3.58 2.45
C PRO A 252 -12.42 3.05 1.11
N VAL A 253 -11.32 2.31 1.17
CA VAL A 253 -10.75 1.64 0.00
C VAL A 253 -11.50 0.34 -0.22
N THR A 254 -12.00 0.12 -1.43
CA THR A 254 -12.90 -1.01 -1.72
C THR A 254 -12.15 -2.16 -2.41
N VAL A 255 -12.31 -3.37 -1.88
CA VAL A 255 -11.72 -4.62 -2.40
C VAL A 255 -12.82 -5.62 -2.72
N ARG A 256 -12.58 -6.47 -3.72
CA ARG A 256 -13.58 -7.42 -4.21
C ARG A 256 -13.59 -8.63 -3.29
N ASN A 257 -14.78 -9.08 -2.97
CA ASN A 257 -14.99 -10.37 -2.37
C ASN A 257 -15.57 -11.32 -3.43
N PHE A 258 -14.75 -12.24 -3.94
CA PHE A 258 -15.21 -13.23 -4.93
C PHE A 258 -15.95 -14.40 -4.29
N LYS A 259 -15.87 -14.53 -2.96
CA LYS A 259 -16.51 -15.61 -2.22
C LYS A 259 -18.01 -15.38 -2.00
N ASP A 260 -18.43 -14.12 -1.90
CA ASP A 260 -19.83 -13.77 -1.64
C ASP A 260 -20.40 -12.90 -2.77
N ALA A 261 -21.25 -13.51 -3.60
CA ALA A 261 -21.93 -12.80 -4.68
C ALA A 261 -22.98 -11.77 -4.18
N LYS A 262 -23.48 -11.91 -2.94
CA LYS A 262 -24.45 -10.99 -2.33
C LYS A 262 -23.78 -9.81 -1.63
N ALA A 263 -22.57 -10.01 -1.13
CA ALA A 263 -21.69 -8.97 -0.59
C ALA A 263 -20.35 -8.93 -1.36
N PRO A 264 -20.36 -8.50 -2.64
CA PRO A 264 -19.21 -8.63 -3.54
C PRO A 264 -18.08 -7.63 -3.24
N TYR A 265 -18.25 -6.75 -2.26
CA TYR A 265 -17.31 -5.70 -1.93
C TYR A 265 -17.08 -5.63 -0.42
N ILE A 266 -15.83 -5.35 -0.07
CA ILE A 266 -15.39 -5.06 1.29
C ILE A 266 -14.77 -3.68 1.30
N HIS A 267 -15.13 -2.90 2.31
CA HIS A 267 -14.67 -1.54 2.50
C HIS A 267 -13.65 -1.49 3.63
N PHE A 268 -12.45 -1.03 3.34
CA PHE A 268 -11.36 -0.91 4.29
C PHE A 268 -11.12 0.55 4.70
N ALA A 269 -10.91 0.77 6.00
CA ALA A 269 -10.58 2.05 6.60
C ALA A 269 -9.25 1.98 7.35
N ASP A 270 -8.78 3.13 7.86
CA ASP A 270 -7.52 3.25 8.61
C ASP A 270 -7.36 2.14 9.65
N GLY A 271 -6.21 1.47 9.66
CA GLY A 271 -5.92 0.40 10.61
C GLY A 271 -5.94 0.87 12.06
N GLY A 272 -5.70 2.16 12.29
CA GLY A 272 -5.74 2.81 13.60
C GLY A 272 -7.11 2.79 14.27
N ASN A 273 -8.20 2.57 13.51
CA ASN A 273 -9.53 2.47 14.07
C ASN A 273 -9.74 1.18 14.87
N THR A 274 -9.15 0.06 14.43
CA THR A 274 -9.17 -1.21 15.15
C THR A 274 -7.96 -1.35 16.06
N ASP A 275 -6.76 -1.09 15.54
CA ASP A 275 -5.50 -1.29 16.24
C ASP A 275 -4.39 -0.40 15.65
N ASN A 276 -4.18 0.76 16.27
CA ASN A 276 -3.13 1.68 15.82
C ASN A 276 -1.70 1.22 16.12
N LEU A 277 -1.52 0.17 16.94
CA LEU A 277 -0.19 -0.34 17.29
C LEU A 277 0.27 -1.47 16.35
N GLY A 278 -0.65 -2.10 15.62
CA GLY A 278 -0.35 -3.24 14.75
C GLY A 278 -0.11 -4.55 15.51
N LEU A 279 -0.56 -4.64 16.77
CA LEU A 279 -0.44 -5.81 17.63
C LEU A 279 -1.46 -6.91 17.34
N LEU A 280 -2.59 -6.62 16.70
CA LEU A 280 -3.63 -7.60 16.39
C LEU A 280 -3.12 -8.68 15.44
N ALA A 281 -2.34 -8.30 14.42
CA ALA A 281 -1.69 -9.27 13.53
C ALA A 281 -0.73 -10.18 14.31
N VAL A 282 0.03 -9.61 15.24
CA VAL A 282 0.98 -10.33 16.10
C VAL A 282 0.25 -11.31 17.00
N GLU A 283 -0.81 -10.87 17.67
CA GLU A 283 -1.67 -11.71 18.50
C GLU A 283 -2.27 -12.88 17.68
N ARG A 284 -2.76 -12.59 16.46
CA ARG A 284 -3.29 -13.60 15.53
C ARG A 284 -2.21 -14.63 15.14
N MET A 285 -0.97 -14.19 14.90
CA MET A 285 0.15 -15.08 14.63
C MET A 285 0.44 -16.00 15.82
N PHE A 286 0.53 -15.47 17.03
CA PHE A 286 0.73 -16.27 18.25
C PHE A 286 -0.39 -17.29 18.49
N LYS A 287 -1.65 -16.87 18.34
CA LYS A 287 -2.81 -17.76 18.44
C LYS A 287 -2.77 -18.88 17.41
N ASN A 288 -2.31 -18.60 16.19
CA ASN A 288 -2.15 -19.62 15.14
C ASN A 288 -1.02 -20.60 15.47
N MET A 289 0.12 -20.12 15.98
CA MET A 289 1.23 -20.98 16.42
C MET A 289 0.81 -21.95 17.53
N GLN A 290 0.08 -21.46 18.54
CA GLN A 290 -0.44 -22.30 19.63
C GLN A 290 -1.40 -23.39 19.15
N LYS A 291 -2.19 -23.11 18.10
CA LYS A 291 -3.13 -24.08 17.51
C LYS A 291 -2.46 -25.12 16.60
N GLN A 292 -1.25 -24.84 16.10
CA GLN A 292 -0.52 -25.73 15.19
C GLN A 292 0.93 -25.95 15.65
N PRO A 293 1.15 -26.51 16.87
CA PRO A 293 2.47 -26.62 17.47
C PRO A 293 3.46 -27.49 16.66
N ASN A 294 2.95 -28.39 15.80
CA ASN A 294 3.77 -29.29 14.97
C ASN A 294 4.04 -28.75 13.55
N ARG A 295 3.61 -27.50 13.25
CA ARG A 295 3.92 -26.79 12.00
C ARG A 295 5.02 -25.73 12.16
N ILE A 296 5.91 -25.97 13.13
CA ILE A 296 7.16 -25.23 13.45
C ILE A 296 8.38 -26.04 13.01
#